data_AF-A0A535QX82-F1
#
_entry.id   AF-A0A535QX82-F1
#
_cell.length_a   1.000
_cell.length_b   1.000
_cell.length_c   1.000
_cell.angle_alpha   90.00
_cell.angle_beta   90.00
_cell.angle_gamma   90.00
#
_symmetry.space_group_name_H-M   'P 1'
#
loop_
_entity.id
_entity.type
_entity.pdbx_description
1 polymer ?
#
loop_
_entity_poly.entity_id
_entity_poly.type
_entity_poly.pdbx_seq_one_letter_code
_entity_poly.pdbx_strand_id
1 'polypeptide(L)' 'MVMDVQVVESLRARDAQAFCLLIERLQQPITGYLHRLVGNREVALDLAQDTFLQVYKEIGKTSPD' A
#
# COMPACT_ATOMS: atom_id res chain seq x y z
N MET A 1 14.22 -10.90 -8.45
CA MET A 1 13.10 -10.13 -9.04
C MET A 1 12.01 -11.08 -9.53
N VAL A 2 11.34 -11.77 -8.59
CA VAL A 2 10.17 -12.66 -8.88
C VAL A 2 9.00 -12.26 -7.97
N MET A 3 9.02 -11.03 -7.45
CA MET A 3 8.18 -10.61 -6.31
C MET A 3 6.96 -9.78 -6.68
N ASP A 4 6.83 -9.29 -7.92
CA ASP A 4 5.74 -8.34 -8.23
C ASP A 4 4.49 -9.03 -8.79
N VAL A 5 4.61 -9.96 -9.74
CA VAL A 5 3.43 -10.61 -10.35
C VAL A 5 2.66 -11.47 -9.35
N GLN A 6 3.33 -12.35 -8.60
CA GLN A 6 2.64 -13.25 -7.67
C GLN A 6 1.97 -12.50 -6.51
N VAL A 7 2.63 -11.44 -6.02
CA VAL A 7 2.06 -10.58 -4.97
C VAL A 7 0.86 -9.82 -5.52
N VAL A 8 0.91 -9.30 -6.75
CA VAL A 8 -0.22 -8.63 -7.39
C VAL A 8 -1.41 -9.58 -7.61
N GLU A 9 -1.17 -10.83 -8.02
CA GLU A 9 -2.22 -11.84 -8.16
C GLU A 9 -2.89 -12.18 -6.81
N SER A 10 -2.10 -12.37 -5.74
CA SER A 10 -2.64 -12.59 -4.38
C SER A 10 -3.40 -11.36 -3.86
N LEU A 11 -2.89 -10.15 -4.09
CA LEU A 11 -3.57 -8.91 -3.71
C LEU A 11 -4.91 -8.73 -4.45
N ARG A 12 -5.01 -9.16 -5.71
CA ARG A 12 -6.27 -9.15 -6.48
C ARG A 12 -7.30 -10.13 -5.96
N ALA A 13 -6.87 -11.28 -5.42
CA ALA A 13 -7.75 -12.22 -4.74
C ALA A 13 -8.33 -11.66 -3.42
N ARG A 14 -8.00 -10.40 -3.07
CA ARG A 14 -8.27 -9.79 -1.76
C ARG A 14 -7.72 -10.63 -0.63
N ASP A 15 -6.58 -11.29 -0.87
CA ASP A 15 -5.87 -12.00 0.18
C ASP A 15 -5.36 -10.97 1.20
N ALA A 16 -6.03 -10.94 2.34
CA ALA A 16 -5.69 -10.06 3.45
C ALA A 16 -4.24 -10.25 3.90
N GLN A 17 -3.69 -11.46 3.77
CA GLN A 17 -2.32 -11.76 4.16
C GLN A 17 -1.30 -11.12 3.21
N ALA A 18 -1.54 -11.18 1.90
CA ALA A 18 -0.71 -10.48 0.92
C ALA A 18 -0.75 -8.95 1.12
N PHE A 19 -1.91 -8.41 1.50
CA PHE A 19 -2.07 -6.99 1.79
C PHE A 19 -1.31 -6.58 3.05
N CYS A 20 -1.37 -7.36 4.12
CA CYS A 20 -0.59 -7.12 5.33
C CYS A 20 0.92 -7.05 5.03
N LEU A 21 1.45 -8.00 4.27
CA LEU A 21 2.87 -8.01 3.88
C LEU A 21 3.26 -6.77 3.06
N LEU A 22 2.36 -6.30 2.18
CA LEU A 22 2.56 -5.08 1.42
C LEU A 22 2.62 -3.84 2.33
N ILE A 23 1.65 -3.70 3.25
CA ILE A 23 1.62 -2.60 4.22
C ILE A 23 2.88 -2.63 5.10
N GLU A 24 3.23 -3.78 5.66
CA GLU A 24 4.41 -3.92 6.53
C GLU A 24 5.69 -3.43 5.85
N ARG A 25 5.85 -3.73 4.56
CA ARG A 25 6.99 -3.29 3.76
C ARG A 25 6.94 -1.80 3.43
N LEU A 26 5.76 -1.25 3.16
CA LEU A 26 5.59 0.10 2.62
C LEU A 26 5.26 1.17 3.67
N GLN A 27 4.85 0.80 4.89
CA GLN A 27 4.38 1.77 5.89
C GLN A 27 5.46 2.82 6.21
N GLN A 28 6.70 2.37 6.41
CA GLN A 28 7.81 3.24 6.82
C GLN A 28 8.28 4.14 5.67
N PRO A 29 8.52 3.64 4.45
CA PRO A 29 8.91 4.50 3.34
C PRO A 29 7.79 5.48 2.92
N ILE A 30 6.52 5.06 2.92
CA ILE A 30 5.38 5.93 2.56
C ILE A 30 5.17 7.01 3.62
N THR A 31 5.11 6.65 4.90
CA THR A 31 4.94 7.64 5.99
C THR A 31 6.11 8.62 6.00
N GLY A 32 7.34 8.15 5.78
CA GLY A 32 8.52 9.01 5.71
C GLY A 32 8.49 9.98 4.52
N TYR A 33 7.99 9.53 3.37
CA TYR A 33 7.77 10.40 2.20
C TYR A 33 6.70 11.44 2.47
N LEU A 34 5.54 11.04 2.99
CA LEU A 34 4.43 11.95 3.31
C LEU A 34 4.82 12.96 4.39
N HIS A 35 5.56 12.53 5.41
CA HIS A 35 6.09 13.43 6.43
C HIS A 35 7.01 14.50 5.86
N ARG A 36 7.88 14.16 4.90
CA ARG A 36 8.72 15.15 4.21
C ARG A 36 7.92 16.15 3.38
N LEU A 37 6.73 15.77 2.90
CA LEU A 37 5.85 16.65 2.14
C LEU A 37 5.02 17.58 3.02
N VAL A 38 4.45 17.05 4.11
CA VAL A 38 3.48 17.78 4.94
C VAL A 38 4.07 18.40 6.20
N GLY A 39 5.28 17.99 6.61
CA GLY A 39 5.97 18.49 7.80
C GLY A 39 5.30 18.13 9.14
N ASN A 40 4.21 17.35 9.11
CA ASN A 40 3.46 16.93 10.29
C ASN A 40 3.30 15.42 10.31
N ARG A 41 3.71 14.78 11.42
CA ARG A 41 3.72 13.33 11.56
C ARG A 41 2.33 12.71 11.65
N GLU A 42 1.40 13.34 12.35
CA GLU A 42 0.01 12.84 12.46
C GLU A 42 -0.67 12.88 11.09
N VAL A 43 -0.57 14.01 10.40
CA VAL A 43 -1.13 14.16 9.04
C VAL A 43 -0.50 13.15 8.07
N ALA A 44 0.80 12.88 8.18
CA ALA A 44 1.46 11.88 7.35
C ALA A 44 0.97 10.45 7.63
N LEU A 45 0.65 10.12 8.88
CA LEU A 45 0.11 8.82 9.26
C LEU A 45 -1.32 8.64 8.75
N ASP A 46 -2.16 9.68 8.85
CA ASP A 46 -3.53 9.65 8.32
C ASP A 46 -3.53 9.49 6.79
N LEU A 47 -2.69 10.26 6.09
CA LEU A 47 -2.52 10.13 4.64
C LEU A 47 -2.00 8.75 4.23
N ALA A 48 -1.09 8.15 5.02
CA ALA A 48 -0.61 6.80 4.74
C ALA A 48 -1.74 5.77 4.87
N GLN A 49 -2.56 5.88 5.92
CA GLN A 49 -3.72 5.01 6.13
C GLN A 49 -4.73 5.14 4.98
N ASP A 50 -5.09 6.36 4.59
CA ASP A 50 -6.01 6.61 3.46
C ASP A 50 -5.46 6.03 2.14
N THR A 51 -4.15 6.18 1.92
CA THR A 51 -3.47 5.62 0.75
C THR A 51 -3.59 4.09 0.72
N PHE A 52 -3.29 3.41 1.83
CA PHE A 52 -3.41 1.95 1.89
C PHE A 52 -4.87 1.49 1.74
N LEU A 53 -5.84 2.18 2.35
CA LEU A 53 -7.26 1.89 2.18
C LEU A 53 -7.70 2.04 0.72
N GLN A 54 -7.18 3.06 0.01
CA GLN A 54 -7.47 3.26 -1.40
C GLN A 54 -6.87 2.13 -2.26
N VAL A 55 -5.62 1.74 -2.00
CA VAL A 55 -4.99 0.61 -2.69
C VAL A 55 -5.81 -0.67 -2.47
N TYR A 56 -6.26 -0.94 -1.24
CA TYR A 56 -7.10 -2.12 -0.95
C TYR A 56 -8.41 -2.13 -1.75
N LYS A 57 -9.06 -0.97 -1.89
CA LYS A 57 -10.32 -0.83 -2.64
C LYS A 57 -10.14 -0.98 -4.15
N GLU A 58 -9.04 -0.48 -4.68
CA GLU A 58 -8.82 -0.37 -6.13
C GLU A 58 -8.00 -1.52 -6.73
N ILE A 59 -7.18 -2.23 -5.94
CA ILE A 59 -6.29 -3.29 -6.48
C ILE A 59 -7.04 -4.41 -7.18
N GLY A 60 -8.24 -4.77 -6.70
CA GLY A 60 -9.12 -5.76 -7.35
C GLY A 60 -9.73 -5.30 -8.69
N LYS A 61 -9.59 -4.02 -9.06
CA LYS A 61 -10.10 -3.46 -10.33
C LYS A 61 -9.01 -3.25 -11.38
N THR A 62 -7.74 -3.35 -10.99
CA THR A 62 -6.62 -3.15 -11.92
C THR A 62 -6.50 -4.33 -12.88
N SER A 63 -6.54 -4.08 -14.19
CA SER A 63 -6.15 -5.05 -15.22
C SER A 63 -4.61 -5.16 -15.27
N PRO A 64 -4.03 -6.34 -15.56
CA PRO A 64 -2.60 -6.43 -15.84
C PRO A 64 -2.36 -5.91 -17.25
N ASP A 65 -1.56 -4.85 -17.38
CA ASP A 65 -0.96 -4.45 -18.65
C ASP A 65 0.28 -5.31 -18.95
#